data_AF-A0A2L2T7F5-F1
#
_entry.id   AF-A0A2L2T7F5-F1
#
_cell.length_a   1.000
_cell.length_b   1.000
_cell.length_c   1.000
_cell.angle_alpha   90.00
_cell.angle_beta   90.00
_cell.angle_gamma   90.00
#
_symmetry.space_group_name_H-M   'P 1'
#
loop_
_entity.id
_entity.type
_entity.pdbx_description
1 polymer ?
#
loop_
_entity_poly.entity_id
_entity_poly.type
_entity_poly.pdbx_seq_one_letter_code
_entity_poly.pdbx_strand_id
1 'polypeptide(L)'
;MGTSPVGNRPFDINSTSPLRTPILSFTSIDKSFKMGGGGKVPYPKHVWSPAGGWYAQPANWRGNTLIAGVVMAGIVAVTWKFSSEREQWAHRPEPGQWYASRHWSKQLKQWDAEDRENSTKSE
;
A
#
# COMPACT_ATOMS: atom_id res chain seq x y z
N MET A 1 38.97 33.55 -51.83
CA MET A 1 40.35 33.01 -51.86
C MET A 1 41.18 33.87 -50.91
N GLY A 2 41.71 33.30 -49.83
CA GLY A 2 42.49 34.03 -48.82
C GLY A 2 42.28 33.49 -47.40
N THR A 3 43.10 32.52 -47.02
CA THR A 3 43.17 31.85 -45.70
C THR A 3 43.85 32.73 -44.65
N SER A 4 43.37 32.75 -43.41
CA SER A 4 44.15 33.25 -42.26
C SER A 4 44.62 32.11 -41.36
N PRO A 5 45.84 32.18 -40.81
CA PRO A 5 46.62 31.02 -40.42
C PRO A 5 46.41 30.62 -38.95
N VAL A 6 46.52 29.32 -38.70
CA VAL A 6 46.67 28.75 -37.35
C VAL A 6 48.09 29.06 -36.87
N GLY A 7 48.20 29.91 -35.84
CA GLY A 7 49.47 30.26 -35.20
C GLY A 7 49.36 30.15 -33.68
N ASN A 8 50.20 29.28 -33.10
CA ASN A 8 50.36 28.99 -31.69
C ASN A 8 50.39 30.23 -30.78
N ARG A 9 49.59 30.23 -29.71
CA ARG A 9 49.79 31.15 -28.57
C ARG A 9 50.44 30.37 -27.40
N PRO A 10 51.56 30.86 -26.81
CA PRO A 10 52.27 30.17 -25.74
C PRO A 10 51.46 30.15 -24.43
N PHE A 11 51.69 29.11 -23.64
CA PHE A 11 51.09 28.88 -22.32
C PHE A 11 51.78 29.79 -21.29
N ASP A 12 51.06 30.80 -20.78
CA ASP A 12 51.55 31.68 -19.72
C ASP A 12 51.36 31.04 -18.33
N ILE A 13 52.47 30.78 -17.65
CA ILE A 13 52.59 29.99 -16.41
C ILE A 13 52.41 30.78 -15.12
N ASN A 14 52.10 32.08 -15.14
CA ASN A 14 52.06 32.89 -13.91
C ASN A 14 51.08 34.07 -13.95
N SER A 15 49.79 33.81 -13.68
CA SER A 15 48.94 34.81 -13.04
C SER A 15 47.90 34.14 -12.14
N THR A 16 48.32 33.92 -10.90
CA THR A 16 47.53 33.38 -9.79
C THR A 16 46.51 34.41 -9.32
N SER A 17 45.23 34.02 -9.28
CA SER A 17 44.21 34.67 -8.43
C SER A 17 43.35 33.57 -7.77
N PRO A 18 43.01 33.72 -6.47
CA PRO A 18 42.72 32.59 -5.57
C PRO A 18 41.32 32.00 -5.73
N LEU A 19 41.27 30.69 -5.48
CA LEU A 19 40.12 29.80 -5.43
C LEU A 19 38.95 30.39 -4.60
N ARG A 20 37.84 30.70 -5.26
CA ARG A 20 36.53 30.89 -4.62
C ARG A 20 35.78 29.57 -4.69
N THR A 21 35.71 28.88 -3.56
CA THR A 21 34.87 27.70 -3.36
C THR A 21 33.40 28.02 -3.63
N PRO A 22 32.69 27.28 -4.49
CA PRO A 22 31.24 27.23 -4.41
C PRO A 22 30.88 26.33 -3.23
N ILE A 23 30.46 26.96 -2.13
CA ILE A 23 29.72 26.29 -1.05
C ILE A 23 28.53 25.59 -1.70
N LEU A 24 28.49 24.26 -1.60
CA LEU A 24 27.36 23.44 -2.00
C LEU A 24 26.14 23.83 -1.16
N SER A 25 25.32 24.73 -1.69
CA SER A 25 23.96 24.96 -1.20
C SER A 25 23.10 23.75 -1.58
N PHE A 26 23.10 22.74 -0.72
CA PHE A 26 22.09 21.68 -0.70
C PHE A 26 20.75 22.30 -0.33
N THR A 27 19.93 22.69 -1.32
CA THR A 27 18.50 22.94 -1.15
C THR A 27 17.80 22.80 -2.50
N SER A 28 17.40 21.57 -2.81
CA SER A 28 16.03 21.23 -3.20
C SER A 28 16.02 19.83 -3.82
N ILE A 29 15.71 18.83 -2.99
CA ILE A 29 15.13 17.58 -3.47
C ILE A 29 13.64 17.85 -3.65
N ASP A 30 13.29 18.63 -4.68
CA ASP A 30 11.94 18.60 -5.21
C ASP A 30 11.83 17.35 -6.08
N LYS A 31 11.44 16.27 -5.40
CA LYS A 31 11.07 14.98 -5.96
C LYS A 31 9.81 15.15 -6.82
N SER A 32 9.92 15.76 -8.00
CA SER A 32 8.87 15.67 -9.01
C SER A 32 9.00 14.32 -9.74
N PHE A 33 8.60 13.25 -9.06
CA PHE A 33 8.31 11.99 -9.71
C PHE A 33 7.02 12.17 -10.53
N LYS A 34 7.15 12.78 -11.71
CA LYS A 34 6.11 12.70 -12.74
C LYS A 34 6.02 11.23 -13.14
N MET A 35 5.00 10.52 -12.63
CA MET A 35 4.58 9.25 -13.20
C MET A 35 4.21 9.49 -14.66
N GLY A 36 5.15 9.23 -15.56
CA GLY A 36 4.98 9.35 -16.99
C GLY A 36 4.02 8.28 -17.48
N GLY A 37 2.74 8.64 -17.64
CA GLY A 37 1.85 7.88 -18.50
C GLY A 37 2.34 8.03 -19.93
N GLY A 38 3.00 6.99 -20.46
CA GLY A 38 3.47 6.94 -21.84
C GLY A 38 2.35 7.25 -22.84
N GLY A 39 2.72 7.77 -24.02
CA GLY A 39 1.79 8.25 -25.04
C GLY A 39 0.63 7.29 -25.30
N LYS A 40 -0.60 7.79 -25.16
CA LYS A 40 -1.81 6.99 -25.37
C LYS A 40 -2.00 6.73 -26.86
N VAL A 41 -1.88 5.46 -27.27
CA VAL A 41 -2.30 5.02 -28.62
C VAL A 41 -3.79 5.35 -28.80
N PRO A 42 -4.23 5.93 -29.93
CA PRO A 42 -5.64 6.23 -30.15
C PRO A 42 -6.47 4.96 -30.08
N TYR A 43 -7.53 5.00 -29.27
CA TYR A 43 -8.44 3.89 -29.04
C TYR A 43 -9.89 4.35 -29.23
N PRO A 44 -10.79 3.47 -29.71
CA PRO A 44 -12.19 3.79 -29.87
C PRO A 44 -12.83 4.11 -28.51
N LYS A 45 -13.42 5.31 -28.39
CA LYS A 45 -13.97 5.84 -27.12
C LYS A 45 -15.36 5.30 -26.77
N HIS A 46 -16.07 4.78 -27.77
CA HIS A 46 -17.46 4.33 -27.70
C HIS A 46 -17.58 2.82 -27.42
N VAL A 47 -16.47 2.14 -27.19
CA VAL A 47 -16.47 0.72 -26.83
C VAL A 47 -16.47 0.60 -25.31
N TRP A 48 -17.50 -0.03 -24.77
CA TRP A 48 -17.63 -0.34 -23.36
C TRP A 48 -17.37 -1.82 -23.11
N SER A 49 -16.52 -2.10 -22.11
CA SER A 49 -16.27 -3.45 -21.61
C SER A 49 -16.45 -3.46 -20.09
N PRO A 50 -17.07 -4.51 -19.51
CA PRO A 50 -17.37 -4.56 -18.07
C PRO A 50 -16.12 -4.52 -17.17
N ALA A 51 -14.97 -5.00 -17.66
CA ALA A 51 -13.70 -4.97 -16.95
C ALA A 51 -12.93 -3.65 -17.08
N GLY A 52 -13.45 -2.67 -17.83
CA GLY A 52 -12.75 -1.45 -18.22
C GLY A 52 -12.16 -1.52 -19.65
N GLY A 53 -11.81 -0.35 -20.19
CA GLY A 53 -11.25 -0.19 -21.53
C GLY A 53 -9.78 0.24 -21.52
N TRP A 54 -9.33 0.79 -22.64
CA TRP A 54 -7.94 1.23 -22.79
C TRP A 54 -7.63 2.43 -21.86
N TYR A 55 -6.61 2.27 -21.00
CA TYR A 55 -6.24 3.23 -19.94
C TYR A 55 -7.41 3.69 -19.06
N ALA A 56 -8.19 2.76 -18.51
CA ALA A 56 -9.29 3.06 -17.61
C ALA A 56 -8.79 3.75 -16.32
N GLN A 57 -8.97 5.07 -16.24
CA GLN A 57 -8.62 5.87 -15.07
C GLN A 57 -9.86 6.68 -14.66
N PRO A 58 -10.87 6.04 -14.04
CA PRO A 58 -12.07 6.73 -13.62
C PRO A 58 -11.73 7.75 -12.54
N ALA A 59 -12.29 8.96 -12.65
CA ALA A 59 -12.06 10.04 -11.68
C ALA A 59 -12.43 9.62 -10.25
N ASN A 60 -13.40 8.72 -10.10
CA ASN A 60 -13.94 8.25 -8.82
C ASN A 60 -13.41 6.88 -8.38
N TRP A 61 -12.20 6.48 -8.79
CA TRP A 61 -11.64 5.16 -8.44
C TRP A 61 -11.64 4.90 -6.92
N ARG A 62 -11.39 5.93 -6.10
CA ARG A 62 -11.36 5.81 -4.63
C ARG A 62 -12.72 5.45 -4.06
N GLY A 63 -13.78 6.11 -4.53
CA GLY A 63 -15.15 5.85 -4.07
C GLY A 63 -15.63 4.47 -4.48
N ASN A 64 -15.38 4.07 -5.73
CA ASN A 64 -15.82 2.78 -6.23
C ASN A 64 -15.13 1.61 -5.50
N THR A 65 -13.83 1.72 -5.22
CA THR A 65 -13.10 0.70 -4.44
C THR A 65 -13.54 0.69 -2.98
N LEU A 66 -13.86 1.84 -2.39
CA LEU A 66 -14.39 1.89 -1.03
C LEU A 66 -15.73 1.17 -0.93
N ILE A 67 -16.65 1.43 -1.86
CA ILE A 67 -17.96 0.77 -1.91
C ILE A 67 -17.78 -0.74 -2.11
N ALA A 68 -16.93 -1.16 -3.05
CA ALA A 68 -16.64 -2.57 -3.27
C ALA A 68 -16.05 -3.23 -2.01
N GLY A 69 -15.12 -2.56 -1.33
CA GLY A 69 -14.53 -3.04 -0.08
C GLY A 69 -15.56 -3.19 1.05
N VAL A 70 -16.46 -2.21 1.21
CA VAL A 70 -17.54 -2.26 2.21
C VAL A 70 -18.50 -3.42 1.93
N VAL A 71 -18.91 -3.61 0.68
CA VAL A 71 -19.79 -4.72 0.30
C VAL A 71 -19.12 -6.08 0.58
N MET A 72 -17.86 -6.24 0.20
CA MET A 72 -17.10 -7.47 0.46
C MET A 72 -16.96 -7.74 1.96
N ALA A 73 -16.61 -6.71 2.75
CA ALA A 73 -16.51 -6.84 4.20
C ALA A 73 -17.87 -7.21 4.83
N GLY A 74 -18.97 -6.64 4.35
CA GLY A 74 -20.31 -6.98 4.80
C GLY A 74 -20.67 -8.45 4.57
N ILE A 75 -20.40 -8.96 3.36
CA ILE A 75 -20.65 -10.38 3.02
C ILE A 75 -19.83 -11.31 3.91
N VAL A 76 -18.54 -11.00 4.10
CA VAL A 76 -17.65 -11.79 4.96
C VAL A 76 -18.13 -11.75 6.41
N ALA A 77 -18.52 -10.60 6.95
CA ALA A 77 -18.98 -10.48 8.34
C ALA A 77 -20.26 -11.29 8.61
N VAL A 78 -21.23 -11.25 7.69
CA VAL A 78 -22.47 -12.05 7.82
C VAL A 78 -22.17 -13.54 7.77
N THR A 79 -21.36 -13.96 6.80
CA THR A 79 -20.97 -15.36 6.64
C THR A 79 -20.17 -15.85 7.85
N TRP A 80 -19.27 -15.03 8.37
CA TRP A 80 -18.50 -15.32 9.58
C TRP A 80 -19.42 -15.51 10.79
N LYS A 81 -20.31 -14.54 11.06
CA LYS A 81 -21.23 -14.62 12.19
C LYS A 81 -22.06 -15.88 12.13
N PHE A 82 -22.62 -16.18 10.96
CA PHE A 82 -23.40 -17.38 10.73
C PHE A 82 -22.60 -18.67 10.94
N SER A 83 -21.36 -18.70 10.46
CA SER A 83 -20.43 -19.83 10.69
C SER A 83 -20.11 -20.00 12.17
N SER A 84 -19.79 -18.91 12.89
CA SER A 84 -19.38 -18.96 14.30
C SER A 84 -20.47 -19.44 15.25
N GLU A 85 -21.74 -19.25 14.89
CA GLU A 85 -22.89 -19.70 15.70
C GLU A 85 -23.17 -21.19 15.54
N ARG A 86 -22.72 -21.80 14.44
CA ARG A 86 -22.97 -23.21 14.13
C ARG A 86 -21.80 -24.12 14.46
N GLU A 87 -20.67 -23.54 14.80
CA GLU A 87 -19.51 -24.29 15.25
C GLU A 87 -19.82 -24.98 16.59
N GLN A 88 -19.78 -26.31 16.57
CA GLN A 88 -19.96 -27.18 17.74
C GLN A 88 -18.74 -28.08 17.89
N TRP A 89 -18.23 -28.15 19.11
CA TRP A 89 -17.06 -28.90 19.53
C TRP A 89 -17.53 -30.16 20.26
N ALA A 90 -16.98 -31.31 19.86
CA ALA A 90 -17.31 -32.60 20.43
C ALA A 90 -16.82 -32.76 21.88
N HIS A 91 -15.74 -32.07 22.25
CA HIS A 91 -15.11 -32.18 23.56
C HIS A 91 -14.64 -30.79 24.03
N ARG A 92 -14.71 -30.58 25.36
CA ARG A 92 -14.21 -29.37 26.02
C ARG A 92 -12.69 -29.40 26.14
N PRO A 93 -11.96 -28.49 25.47
CA PRO A 93 -10.50 -28.48 25.50
C PRO A 93 -9.95 -28.21 26.91
N GLU A 94 -8.71 -28.59 27.14
CA GLU A 94 -8.03 -28.37 28.42
C GLU A 94 -7.87 -26.86 28.73
N PRO A 95 -8.06 -26.45 30.00
CA PRO A 95 -7.80 -25.07 30.42
C PRO A 95 -6.35 -24.67 30.14
N GLY A 96 -6.13 -23.50 29.51
CA GLY A 96 -4.80 -22.95 29.24
C GLY A 96 -4.23 -23.18 27.83
N GLN A 97 -4.88 -23.99 26.99
CA GLN A 97 -4.43 -24.19 25.59
C GLN A 97 -4.91 -23.06 24.66
N TRP A 98 -4.01 -22.51 23.83
CA TRP A 98 -4.37 -21.45 22.89
C TRP A 98 -5.00 -22.00 21.60
N TYR A 99 -6.22 -21.54 21.27
CA TYR A 99 -6.87 -21.79 19.97
C TYR A 99 -7.42 -20.50 19.41
N ALA A 100 -7.21 -20.25 18.11
CA ALA A 100 -7.70 -19.05 17.44
C ALA A 100 -9.24 -18.93 17.51
N SER A 101 -9.93 -20.06 17.43
CA SER A 101 -11.39 -20.16 17.55
C SER A 101 -11.96 -19.65 18.87
N ARG A 102 -11.19 -19.62 19.97
CA ARG A 102 -11.67 -19.08 21.27
C ARG A 102 -12.14 -17.63 21.16
N HIS A 103 -11.62 -16.85 20.20
CA HIS A 103 -12.01 -15.46 20.01
C HIS A 103 -13.39 -15.27 19.37
N TRP A 104 -13.95 -16.27 18.70
CA TRP A 104 -15.23 -16.12 17.98
C TRP A 104 -16.25 -17.24 18.22
N SER A 105 -15.82 -18.47 18.48
CA SER A 105 -16.72 -19.61 18.67
C SER A 105 -17.50 -19.47 19.97
N LYS A 106 -18.83 -19.59 19.88
CA LYS A 106 -19.75 -19.35 21.00
C LYS A 106 -19.52 -20.32 22.17
N GLN A 107 -19.35 -21.60 21.87
CA GLN A 107 -19.19 -22.66 22.86
C GLN A 107 -17.90 -22.51 23.68
N LEU A 108 -16.77 -22.19 23.01
CA LEU A 108 -15.50 -21.95 23.69
C LEU A 108 -15.57 -20.77 24.66
N LYS A 109 -16.22 -19.67 24.25
CA LYS A 109 -16.42 -18.50 25.13
C LYS A 109 -17.27 -18.81 26.36
N GLN A 110 -18.28 -19.67 26.22
CA GLN A 110 -19.10 -20.10 27.36
C GLN A 110 -18.29 -20.94 28.34
N TRP A 111 -17.53 -21.91 27.85
CA TRP A 111 -16.64 -22.71 28.71
C TRP A 111 -15.57 -21.84 29.39
N ASP A 112 -14.93 -20.91 28.66
CA ASP A 112 -13.96 -19.98 29.25
C ASP A 112 -14.58 -19.08 30.34
N ALA A 113 -15.89 -18.77 30.24
CA ALA A 113 -16.61 -18.02 31.27
C ALA A 113 -16.93 -18.89 32.50
N GLU A 114 -17.40 -20.12 32.29
CA GLU A 114 -17.66 -21.10 33.36
C GLU A 114 -16.39 -21.43 34.16
N ASP A 115 -15.25 -21.61 33.48
CA ASP A 115 -13.96 -21.89 34.14
C ASP A 115 -13.53 -20.73 35.03
N ARG A 116 -13.78 -19.48 34.59
CA ARG A 116 -13.51 -18.28 35.39
C ARG A 116 -14.40 -18.23 36.63
N GLU A 117 -15.70 -18.48 36.49
CA GLU A 117 -16.63 -18.48 37.62
C GLU A 117 -16.32 -19.57 38.65
N ASN A 118 -16.01 -20.79 38.19
CA ASN A 118 -15.63 -21.88 39.08
C ASN A 118 -14.34 -21.56 39.87
N SER A 119 -13.34 -20.95 39.23
CA SER A 119 -12.11 -20.54 39.90
C SER A 119 -12.34 -19.53 41.02
N THR A 120 -13.28 -18.60 40.83
CA THR A 120 -13.63 -17.59 41.85
C THR A 120 -14.46 -18.15 43.01
N LYS A 121 -15.16 -19.27 42.79
CA LYS A 121 -16.03 -19.90 43.81
C LYS A 121 -15.28 -20.87 44.71
N SER A 122 -14.18 -21.43 44.22
CA SER A 122 -13.31 -22.34 44.98
C SER A 122 -12.35 -21.63 45.93
N GLU A 123 -12.27 -20.30 45.84
CA GLU A 123 -11.49 -19.42 46.72
C GLU A 123 -12.36 -18.86 47.85
#